data_AF-A0A3N5G7P2-F1
#
_entry.id   AF-A0A3N5G7P2-F1
#
_cell.length_a   1.000
_cell.length_b   1.000
_cell.length_c   1.000
_cell.angle_alpha   90.00
_cell.angle_beta   90.00
_cell.angle_gamma   90.00
#
_symmetry.space_group_name_H-M   'P 1'
#
loop_
_entity.id
_entity.type
_entity.pdbx_description
1 polymer ?
#
loop_
_entity_poly.entity_id
_entity_poly.type
_entity_poly.pdbx_seq_one_letter_code
_entity_poly.pdbx_strand_id
1 'polypeptide(L)' 'MRVVFIAAVLAVLCGVGVLWIMRPAASPPPPRMRLALGLPKDHRVRALTLSPDGRVVAYTTDVAGPSQIALRS' A
#
# COMPACT_ATOMS: atom_id res chain seq x y z
N MET A 1 -25.38 40.65 25.50
CA MET A 1 -24.63 39.41 25.84
C MET A 1 -25.07 38.19 25.02
N ARG A 2 -26.37 37.84 24.96
CA ARG A 2 -26.87 36.61 24.30
C ARG A 2 -26.54 36.49 22.79
N VAL A 3 -26.68 37.58 22.04
CA VAL A 3 -26.45 37.59 20.58
C VAL A 3 -24.99 37.32 20.23
N VAL A 4 -24.05 37.89 20.98
CA VAL A 4 -22.62 37.65 20.81
C VAL A 4 -22.27 36.18 21.05
N PHE A 5 -22.93 35.56 22.04
CA PHE A 5 -22.73 34.14 22.36
C PHE A 5 -23.22 33.23 21.23
N ILE A 6 -24.40 33.53 20.66
CA ILE A 6 -24.95 32.77 19.53
C ILE A 6 -24.06 32.90 18.28
N ALA A 7 -23.58 34.11 17.99
CA ALA A 7 -22.69 34.36 16.86
C ALA A 7 -21.34 33.61 17.02
N ALA A 8 -20.79 33.60 18.24
CA ALA A 8 -19.55 32.87 18.52
C ALA A 8 -19.72 31.36 18.34
N VAL A 9 -20.83 30.78 18.81
CA VAL A 9 -21.11 29.35 18.64
C VAL A 9 -21.27 28.98 17.16
N LEU A 10 -21.99 29.80 16.38
CA LEU A 10 -22.15 29.58 14.94
C LEU A 10 -20.81 29.66 14.20
N ALA A 11 -19.96 30.62 14.54
CA ALA A 11 -18.63 30.75 13.94
C ALA A 11 -17.75 29.53 14.22
N VAL A 12 -17.79 28.99 15.45
CA VAL A 12 -17.07 27.77 15.82
C VAL A 12 -17.61 26.56 15.07
N LEU A 13 -18.94 26.40 14.98
CA LEU A 13 -19.55 25.28 14.26
C LEU A 13 -19.21 25.31 12.76
N CYS A 14 -19.25 26.48 12.13
CA CYS A 14 -18.81 26.64 10.75
C CYS A 14 -17.32 26.34 10.58
N GLY A 15 -16.47 26.82 11.48
CA GLY A 15 -15.03 26.54 11.45
C GLY A 15 -14.72 25.04 11.56
N VAL A 16 -15.39 24.33 12.47
CA VAL A 16 -15.25 22.88 12.64
C VAL A 16 -15.77 22.13 11.41
N GLY A 17 -16.91 22.56 10.84
CA GLY A 17 -17.46 21.96 9.64
C GLY A 17 -16.54 22.10 8.43
N VAL A 18 -16.00 23.30 8.20
CA VAL A 18 -15.02 23.57 7.14
C VAL A 18 -13.76 22.74 7.35
N LEU A 19 -13.24 22.69 8.58
CA LEU A 19 -12.07 21.89 8.90
C LEU A 19 -12.31 20.40 8.64
N TRP A 20 -13.52 19.90 8.91
CA TRP A 20 -13.91 18.51 8.63
C TRP A 20 -13.98 18.18 7.15
N ILE A 21 -14.48 19.10 6.33
CA ILE A 21 -14.57 18.94 4.86
C ILE A 21 -13.18 19.01 4.23
N MET A 22 -12.29 19.84 4.77
CA MET A 22 -10.92 19.99 4.28
C MET A 22 -9.98 18.88 4.78
N ARG A 23 -10.45 17.90 5.57
CA ARG A 23 -9.61 16.76 5.97
C ARG A 23 -9.23 15.98 4.71
N PRO A 24 -7.92 15.85 4.40
CA PRO A 24 -7.48 15.04 3.28
C PRO A 24 -8.04 13.62 3.44
N ALA A 25 -8.71 13.11 2.41
CA ALA A 25 -9.11 11.71 2.39
C ALA A 25 -7.84 10.86 2.59
N ALA A 26 -7.89 9.89 3.51
CA ALA A 26 -6.79 8.97 3.70
C ALA A 26 -6.44 8.33 2.35
N SER A 27 -5.18 8.42 1.94
CA SER A 27 -4.73 7.86 0.67
C SER A 27 -5.14 6.39 0.61
N PRO A 28 -5.70 5.91 -0.52
CA PRO A 28 -5.98 4.49 -0.70
C PRO A 28 -4.72 3.68 -0.40
N PRO A 29 -4.82 2.52 0.27
CA PRO A 29 -3.67 1.67 0.46
C PRO A 29 -3.05 1.36 -0.91
N PRO A 30 -1.71 1.43 -1.03
CA PRO A 30 -1.05 1.23 -2.32
C PRO A 30 -1.44 -0.13 -2.89
N PRO A 31 -1.59 -0.26 -4.22
CA PRO A 31 -1.95 -1.51 -4.86
C PRO A 31 -0.93 -2.59 -4.48
N ARG A 32 -1.39 -3.63 -3.80
CA ARG A 32 -0.55 -4.77 -3.39
C ARG A 32 -0.67 -5.87 -4.43
N MET A 33 0.41 -6.14 -5.15
CA MET A 33 0.50 -7.30 -6.04
C MET A 33 0.98 -8.52 -5.24
N ARG A 34 0.20 -9.60 -5.23
CA ARG A 34 0.61 -10.88 -4.63
C ARG A 34 1.19 -11.80 -5.71
N LEU A 35 2.49 -12.04 -5.64
CA LEU A 35 3.18 -12.97 -6.53
C LEU A 35 3.13 -14.39 -5.94
N ALA A 36 2.32 -15.27 -6.52
CA ALA A 36 2.25 -16.68 -6.13
C ALA A 36 3.22 -17.51 -6.97
N LEU A 37 4.45 -17.75 -6.47
CA LEU A 37 5.52 -18.46 -7.21
C LEU A 37 5.29 -19.97 -7.40
N GLY A 38 4.27 -20.55 -6.77
CA GLY A 38 3.97 -21.99 -6.91
C GLY A 38 5.04 -22.91 -6.35
N LEU A 39 5.83 -22.42 -5.37
CA LEU A 39 6.91 -23.19 -4.76
C LEU A 39 6.34 -24.28 -3.82
N PRO A 40 6.91 -25.49 -3.80
CA PRO A 40 6.65 -26.46 -2.73
C PRO A 40 6.97 -25.86 -1.36
N LYS A 41 6.28 -26.31 -0.30
CA LYS A 41 6.34 -25.70 1.04
C LYS A 41 7.73 -25.68 1.68
N ASP A 42 8.61 -26.60 1.27
CA ASP A 42 9.94 -26.78 1.84
C ASP A 42 11.03 -26.00 1.10
N HIS A 43 10.68 -25.30 0.03
CA HIS A 43 11.62 -24.58 -0.83
C HIS A 43 11.64 -23.10 -0.53
N ARG A 44 12.84 -22.53 -0.51
CA ARG A 44 13.06 -21.14 -0.13
C ARG A 44 13.50 -20.31 -1.31
N VAL A 45 12.98 -19.08 -1.36
CA VAL A 45 13.49 -18.03 -2.25
C VAL A 45 14.60 -17.29 -1.51
N ARG A 46 15.79 -17.19 -2.11
CA ARG A 46 16.92 -16.47 -1.49
C ARG A 46 17.06 -15.04 -1.99
N ALA A 47 16.76 -14.82 -3.26
CA ALA A 47 16.82 -13.51 -3.88
C ALA A 47 15.70 -13.38 -4.91
N LEU A 48 15.16 -12.17 -5.07
CA LEU A 48 14.25 -11.81 -6.14
C LEU A 48 14.62 -10.45 -6.72
N THR A 49 14.40 -10.26 -8.01
CA THR A 49 14.50 -8.95 -8.67
C THR A 49 13.43 -8.85 -9.75
N LEU A 50 12.96 -7.63 -9.98
CA LEU A 50 12.04 -7.31 -11.07
C LEU A 50 12.83 -6.87 -12.29
N SER A 51 12.37 -7.27 -13.47
CA SER A 51 12.86 -6.68 -14.71
C SER A 51 12.53 -5.19 -14.76
N PRO A 52 13.35 -4.37 -15.45
CA PRO A 52 13.10 -2.93 -15.56
C PRO A 52 11.74 -2.57 -16.20
N ASP A 53 11.18 -3.46 -17.03
CA ASP A 53 9.85 -3.31 -17.63
C ASP A 53 8.70 -3.78 -16.72
N GLY A 54 9.01 -4.33 -15.53
CA GLY A 54 8.04 -4.80 -14.54
C GLY A 54 7.27 -6.06 -14.92
N ARG A 55 7.60 -6.69 -16.05
CA ARG A 55 6.86 -7.84 -16.58
C ARG A 55 7.40 -9.19 -16.12
N VAL A 56 8.64 -9.24 -15.65
CA VAL A 56 9.30 -10.49 -15.29
C VAL A 56 9.89 -10.38 -13.90
N VAL A 57 9.74 -11.44 -13.12
CA VAL A 57 10.40 -11.62 -11.83
C VAL A 57 11.44 -12.71 -11.97
N ALA A 58 12.71 -12.35 -11.75
CA ALA A 58 13.79 -13.31 -11.61
C ALA A 58 13.96 -13.65 -10.14
N TYR A 59 14.03 -14.93 -9.80
CA TYR A 59 14.20 -15.37 -8.42
C TYR A 59 15.12 -16.59 -8.32
N THR A 60 15.82 -16.70 -7.20
CA THR A 60 16.64 -17.87 -6.90
C THR A 60 15.89 -18.83 -5.99
N THR A 61 15.89 -20.12 -6.34
CA THR A 61 15.21 -21.16 -5.58
C THR A 61 16.02 -22.45 -5.55
N ASP A 62 15.79 -23.27 -4.54
CA ASP A 62 16.38 -24.59 -4.34
C ASP A 62 15.53 -25.75 -4.89
N VAL A 63 14.44 -25.44 -5.62
CA VAL A 63 13.47 -26.44 -6.14
C VAL A 63 14.11 -27.53 -6.99
N ALA A 64 15.10 -27.19 -7.79
CA ALA A 64 15.74 -28.12 -8.72
C ALA A 64 17.24 -28.35 -8.42
N GLY A 65 17.70 -28.02 -7.20
CA GLY A 65 19.09 -28.22 -6.76
C GLY A 65 19.61 -27.10 -5.85
N PRO A 66 20.89 -27.12 -5.44
CA PRO A 66 21.41 -26.23 -4.39
C PRO A 66 21.30 -24.71 -4.67
N SER A 67 21.10 -24.29 -5.92
CA SER A 67 20.74 -22.90 -6.29
C SER A 67 20.45 -22.80 -7.78
N GLN A 68 19.20 -22.49 -8.16
CA GLN A 68 18.83 -22.20 -9.56
C GLN A 68 18.17 -20.82 -9.69
N ILE A 69 18.37 -20.19 -10.85
CA ILE A 69 17.69 -18.95 -11.25
C ILE A 69 16.48 -19.35 -12.10
N ALA A 70 15.30 -18.94 -11.66
CA ALA A 70 14.04 -19.13 -12.38
C ALA A 70 13.45 -17.77 -12.79
N LEU A 71 12.75 -17.75 -13.91
CA LEU A 71 12.04 -16.59 -14.44
C LEU A 71 10.54 -16.83 -14.40
N ARG A 72 9.79 -15.84 -13.94
CA ARG A 72 8.32 -15.82 -13.96
C ARG A 72 7.85 -14.56 -14.69
N SER A 73 7.16 -14.73 -15.81
CA SER A 73 6.39 -13.68 -16.52
C SER A 73 4.94 -13.66 -16.07
#